data_AF-A0A9C9G8K1-F1
#
_entry.id   AF-A0A9C9G8K1-F1
#
_cell.length_a   1.000
_cell.length_b   1.000
_cell.length_c   1.000
_cell.angle_alpha   90.00
_cell.angle_beta   90.00
_cell.angle_gamma   90.00
#
_symmetry.space_group_name_H-M   'P 1'
#
loop_
_entity.id
_entity.type
_entity.pdbx_description
1 polymer ?
#
loop_
_entity_poly.entity_id
_entity_poly.type
_entity_poly.pdbx_seq_one_letter_code
_entity_poly.pdbx_strand_id
1 'polypeptide(L)' 'MLVLTRRVGESILIFPSDELSPGTLVSALFGDGPIQVTLTRTNGNQARIGIVAPAALTIAREELA' A
#
# COMPACT_ATOMS: atom_id res chain seq x y z
N MET A 1 -1.64 5.02 -8.49
CA MET A 1 -0.78 3.81 -8.42
C MET A 1 0.59 4.22 -7.90
N LEU A 2 0.98 3.71 -6.74
CA LEU A 2 2.32 3.89 -6.16
C LEU A 2 3.20 2.71 -6.58
N VAL A 3 4.48 2.94 -6.88
CA VAL A 3 5.41 1.87 -7.25
C VAL A 3 6.67 1.96 -6.39
N LEU A 4 6.98 0.86 -5.69
CA LEU A 4 8.11 0.75 -4.77
C LEU A 4 9.02 -0.42 -5.18
N THR A 5 10.32 -0.30 -4.93
CA THR A 5 11.27 -1.40 -5.12
C THR A 5 11.61 -1.99 -3.76
N ARG A 6 11.38 -3.30 -3.57
CA ARG A 6 11.64 -4.04 -2.33
C ARG A 6 12.64 -5.18 -2.56
N ARG A 7 13.42 -5.50 -1.53
CA ARG A 7 14.26 -6.70 -1.43
C ARG A 7 13.69 -7.70 -0.43
N VAL A 8 14.29 -8.88 -0.37
CA VAL A 8 13.99 -9.87 0.67
C VAL A 8 14.19 -9.23 2.04
N GLY A 9 13.15 -9.27 2.88
CA GLY A 9 13.14 -8.68 4.22
C GLY A 9 12.71 -7.22 4.30
N GLU A 10 12.46 -6.53 3.19
CA GLU A 10 11.92 -5.17 3.20
C GLU A 10 10.38 -5.19 3.14
N SER A 11 9.72 -4.48 4.06
CA SER A 11 8.25 -4.48 4.15
C SER A 11 7.61 -3.20 3.60
N ILE A 12 6.30 -3.30 3.37
CA ILE A 12 5.41 -2.18 3.04
C ILE A 12 4.28 -2.21 4.05
N LEU A 13 4.02 -1.08 4.68
CA LEU A 13 2.94 -0.90 5.65
C LEU A 13 1.75 -0.24 4.97
N ILE A 14 0.55 -0.76 5.21
CA ILE A 14 -0.71 -0.19 4.73
C ILE A 14 -1.64 -0.04 5.93
N PHE A 15 -2.06 1.19 6.22
CA PHE A 15 -2.85 1.51 7.40
C PHE A 15 -3.79 2.70 7.13
N PRO A 16 -4.85 2.90 7.94
CA PRO A 16 -5.71 4.07 7.83
C PRO A 16 -4.92 5.38 7.89
N SER A 17 -5.28 6.35 7.05
CA SER A 17 -4.74 7.70 7.19
C SER A 17 -5.15 8.34 8.52
N ASP A 18 -4.32 9.25 9.04
CA ASP A 18 -4.60 10.00 10.26
C ASP A 18 -5.83 10.92 10.12
N GLU A 19 -6.21 11.23 8.88
CA GLU A 19 -7.41 12.00 8.56
C GLU A 19 -8.69 11.15 8.57
N LEU A 20 -8.58 9.82 8.72
CA LEU A 20 -9.72 8.92 8.72
C LEU A 20 -10.46 8.96 10.06
N SER A 21 -11.77 9.23 10.00
CA SER A 21 -12.60 9.22 11.21
C SER A 21 -12.68 7.80 11.83
N PRO A 22 -12.56 7.64 13.16
CA PRO A 22 -12.57 6.32 13.83
C PRO A 22 -13.86 5.50 13.65
N GLY A 23 -14.94 6.10 13.17
CA GLY A 23 -16.23 5.46 12.90
C GLY A 23 -16.46 5.11 11.43
N THR A 24 -15.47 5.29 10.57
CA THR A 24 -15.62 5.04 9.13
C THR A 24 -15.89 3.55 8.89
N LEU A 25 -16.97 3.25 8.19
CA LEU A 25 -17.29 1.87 7.81
C LEU A 25 -16.25 1.31 6.85
N VAL A 26 -15.87 0.05 7.04
CA VAL A 26 -14.95 -0.65 6.13
C VAL A 26 -15.48 -0.68 4.70
N SER A 27 -16.79 -0.79 4.51
CA SER A 27 -17.41 -0.71 3.17
C SER A 27 -17.20 0.63 2.49
N ALA A 28 -17.19 1.74 3.25
CA ALA A 28 -16.90 3.06 2.73
C ALA A 28 -15.41 3.21 2.40
N LEU A 29 -14.52 2.61 3.19
CA LEU A 29 -13.08 2.62 2.96
C LEU A 29 -12.69 1.98 1.61
N PHE A 30 -13.37 0.90 1.23
CA PHE A 30 -13.14 0.18 -0.04
C PHE A 30 -14.16 0.55 -1.14
N GLY A 31 -14.88 1.67 -0.99
CA GLY A 31 -15.84 2.14 -2.00
C GLY A 31 -15.19 2.45 -3.35
N ASP A 32 -13.95 2.94 -3.32
CA ASP A 32 -13.15 3.23 -4.53
C ASP A 32 -12.48 1.97 -5.13
N GLY A 33 -12.68 0.81 -4.50
CA GLY A 33 -12.14 -0.48 -4.93
C GLY A 33 -11.20 -1.14 -3.92
N PRO A 34 -10.74 -2.36 -4.23
CA PRO A 34 -9.84 -3.12 -3.36
C PRO A 34 -8.43 -2.56 -3.37
N ILE A 35 -7.60 -3.03 -2.43
CA ILE A 35 -6.14 -2.89 -2.57
C ILE A 35 -5.66 -3.91 -3.60
N GLN A 36 -5.12 -3.43 -4.71
CA GLN A 36 -4.46 -4.25 -5.70
C GLN A 36 -2.95 -4.13 -5.56
N VAL A 37 -2.29 -5.26 -5.30
CA VAL A 37 -0.83 -5.39 -5.27
C VAL A 37 -0.39 -6.13 -6.53
N THR A 38 0.58 -5.59 -7.24
CA THR A 38 1.08 -6.16 -8.51
C THR A 38 2.60 -6.19 -8.49
N LEU A 39 3.18 -7.37 -8.67
CA LEU A 39 4.61 -7.51 -8.93
C LEU A 39 4.89 -7.10 -10.38
N THR A 40 5.24 -5.83 -10.58
CA THR A 40 5.41 -5.24 -11.93
C THR A 40 6.69 -5.69 -12.62
N ARG A 41 7.75 -6.01 -11.86
CA ARG A 41 9.04 -6.49 -12.37
C ARG A 41 9.83 -7.17 -11.26
N THR A 42 10.66 -8.14 -11.63
CA THR A 42 11.76 -8.65 -10.80
C THR A 42 13.09 -8.38 -11.51
N ASN A 43 14.11 -7.98 -10.75
CA ASN A 43 15.47 -7.74 -11.26
C ASN A 43 16.49 -8.16 -10.20
N GLY A 44 17.10 -9.33 -10.37
CA GLY A 44 18.04 -9.89 -9.41
C GLY A 44 17.41 -10.02 -8.02
N ASN A 45 17.99 -9.33 -7.03
CA ASN A 45 17.51 -9.31 -5.64
C ASN A 45 16.43 -8.25 -5.36
N GLN A 46 15.89 -7.59 -6.39
CA GLN A 46 14.90 -6.53 -6.27
C GLN A 46 13.58 -6.91 -6.94
N ALA A 47 12.48 -6.61 -6.27
CA ALA A 47 11.11 -6.74 -6.76
C ALA A 47 10.48 -5.34 -6.85
N ARG A 48 9.90 -5.00 -7.99
CA ARG A 48 9.15 -3.76 -8.20
C ARG A 48 7.67 -4.03 -7.98
N ILE A 49 7.12 -3.47 -6.91
CA ILE A 49 5.75 -3.71 -6.45
C ILE A 49 4.93 -2.45 -6.74
N GLY A 50 3.89 -2.60 -7.55
CA GLY A 50 2.86 -1.58 -7.77
C GLY A 50 1.69 -1.80 -6.82
N ILE A 51 1.19 -0.71 -6.24
CA ILE A 51 0.08 -0.72 -5.28
C ILE A 51 -0.95 0.30 -5.74
N VAL A 52 -2.18 -0.15 -5.87
CA VAL A 52 -3.37 0.69 -6.04
C VAL A 52 -4.24 0.46 -4.82
N ALA A 53 -4.59 1.52 -4.11
CA ALA A 53 -5.42 1.47 -2.93
C ALA A 53 -6.29 2.73 -2.86
N PRO A 54 -7.41 2.69 -2.13
CA PRO A 54 -8.20 3.87 -1.80
C PRO A 54 -7.35 4.97 -1.15
N ALA A 55 -7.69 6.24 -1.42
CA ALA A 55 -6.94 7.40 -0.92
C ALA A 55 -6.97 7.54 0.61
N ALA A 56 -7.98 6.93 1.25
CA ALA A 56 -8.13 6.89 2.70
C ALA A 56 -7.07 6.02 3.41
N LEU A 57 -6.26 5.26 2.67
CA LEU A 57 -5.18 4.42 3.19
C LEU A 57 -3.81 5.05 2.94
N THR A 58 -3.00 5.07 3.98
CA THR A 58 -1.58 5.42 3.91
C THR A 58 -0.79 4.19 3.51
N ILE A 59 0.11 4.34 2.54
CA ILE A 59 1.07 3.32 2.14
C ILE A 59 2.47 3.84 2.46
N ALA A 60 3.14 3.21 3.41
CA ALA A 60 4.47 3.60 3.86
C ALA A 60 5.49 2.48 3.63
N ARG A 61 6.74 2.90 3.48
CA ARG A 61 7.89 2.00 3.54
C ARG A 61 8.23 1.81 5.02
N GLU A 62 8.44 0.57 5.45
CA GLU A 62 8.75 0.27 6.86
C GLU A 62 9.94 1.07 7.38
N GLU A 63 10.96 1.29 6.54
CA GLU A 63 12.15 2.06 6.93
C GLU A 63 11.91 3.57 7.15
N LEU A 64 10.70 4.07 6.88
CA LEU A 64 10.31 5.47 7.06
C LEU A 64 9.17 5.67 8.06
N ALA A 65 8.60 4.58 8.58
CA ALA A 65 7.46 4.61 9.48
C ALA A 65 7.88 4.75 10.95
#